data_AF-A0AAV7VZI0-F1
#
_entry.id   AF-A0AAV7VZI0-F1
#
_cell.length_a   1.000
_cell.length_b   1.000
_cell.length_c   1.000
_cell.angle_alpha   90.00
_cell.angle_beta   90.00
_cell.angle_gamma   90.00
#
_symmetry.space_group_name_H-M   'P 1'
#
loop_
_entity.id
_entity.type
_entity.pdbx_description
1 polymer ?
#
loop_
_entity_poly.entity_id
_entity_poly.type
_entity_poly.pdbx_seq_one_letter_code
_entity_poly.pdbx_strand_id
1 'polypeptide(L)'
;MDNYEPILETLEQLSTSKSSGDVSARARGLLAHFQRGTTVLGLQIALQILQLLECLNIATQGRQQTISGLLAAVNVAKSAILKLRNDESFNSLIHSTNHMTSKYHLNAIEVQRLRRIPKRIDDGAAERFHPATVGDYYRPQYFELLDTVSVHLTQRFDQEGIQRYEKLEQVLLTGSGMDSIAQYKEIDPLLLKAQLTILSSMFKYSSVPELADILRKMLPREGAFFSQVEKLLQILLIIPVSSCEAERSFSGLRRLKTWLRSTMSQKRLNHVAICNIHKEMMDSIDLQTIAKQFVLRSERRKKLFGFSNSSS
;
A
#
# COMPACT_ATOMS: atom_id res chain seq x y z
N MET A 1 -16.20 -0.95 -14.29
CA MET A 1 -17.62 -1.38 -14.18
C MET A 1 -17.99 -2.35 -15.30
N ASP A 2 -17.04 -2.76 -16.13
CA ASP A 2 -17.29 -3.42 -17.42
C ASP A 2 -17.73 -4.88 -17.26
N ASN A 3 -17.38 -5.49 -16.13
CA ASN A 3 -17.80 -6.84 -15.78
C ASN A 3 -19.16 -6.90 -15.07
N TYR A 4 -19.86 -5.78 -14.90
CA TYR A 4 -21.13 -5.77 -14.14
C TYR A 4 -22.22 -6.62 -14.80
N GLU A 5 -22.33 -6.52 -16.13
CA GLU A 5 -23.27 -7.29 -16.95
C GLU A 5 -22.94 -8.79 -16.97
N PRO A 6 -21.69 -9.23 -17.26
CA PRO A 6 -21.29 -10.63 -17.09
C PRO A 6 -21.57 -11.18 -15.68
N ILE A 7 -21.38 -10.36 -14.63
CA ILE A 7 -21.68 -10.77 -13.25
C ILE A 7 -23.18 -10.99 -13.04
N LEU A 8 -24.04 -10.12 -13.58
CA LEU A 8 -25.49 -10.32 -13.51
C LEU A 8 -25.91 -11.59 -14.25
N GLU A 9 -25.47 -11.78 -15.49
CA GLU A 9 -25.80 -12.96 -16.30
C GLU A 9 -25.36 -14.26 -15.62
N THR A 10 -24.14 -14.29 -15.09
CA THR A 10 -23.63 -15.47 -14.38
C THR A 10 -24.41 -15.76 -13.10
N LEU A 11 -24.81 -14.73 -12.34
CA LEU A 11 -25.66 -14.90 -11.16
C LEU A 11 -27.06 -15.40 -11.52
N GLU A 12 -27.64 -14.95 -12.64
CA GLU A 12 -28.92 -15.44 -13.15
C GLU A 12 -28.84 -16.92 -13.55
N GLN A 13 -27.80 -17.30 -14.29
CA GLN A 13 -27.54 -18.70 -14.67
C GLN A 13 -27.34 -19.59 -13.43
N LEU A 14 -26.55 -19.15 -12.44
CA LEU A 14 -26.33 -19.90 -11.21
C LEU A 14 -27.60 -20.02 -10.36
N SER A 15 -28.45 -18.99 -10.36
CA SER A 15 -29.73 -18.97 -9.63
C SER A 15 -30.76 -19.97 -10.18
N THR A 16 -30.73 -20.22 -11.49
CA THR A 16 -31.65 -21.11 -12.22
C THR A 16 -31.10 -22.51 -12.41
N SER A 17 -29.78 -22.70 -12.27
CA SER A 17 -29.13 -24.00 -12.38
C SER A 17 -29.65 -24.99 -11.33
N LYS A 18 -29.80 -26.27 -11.72
CA LYS A 18 -30.08 -27.41 -10.81
C LYS A 18 -28.88 -27.78 -9.92
N SER A 19 -27.95 -26.85 -9.70
CA SER A 19 -26.79 -27.07 -8.82
C SER A 19 -27.24 -27.22 -7.35
N SER A 20 -26.30 -27.63 -6.47
CA SER A 20 -26.53 -27.75 -5.02
C SER A 20 -27.39 -26.60 -4.49
N GLY A 21 -28.47 -26.90 -3.76
CA GLY A 21 -29.47 -25.92 -3.33
C GLY A 21 -28.90 -24.72 -2.55
N ASP A 22 -27.73 -24.88 -1.92
CA ASP A 22 -27.00 -23.78 -1.25
C ASP A 22 -26.40 -22.78 -2.25
N VAL A 23 -25.82 -23.26 -3.36
CA VAL A 23 -25.21 -22.42 -4.40
C VAL A 23 -26.26 -21.56 -5.08
N SER A 24 -27.39 -22.17 -5.48
CA SER A 24 -28.50 -21.45 -6.11
C SER A 24 -29.20 -20.48 -5.16
N ALA A 25 -29.28 -20.80 -3.86
CA ALA A 25 -29.79 -19.87 -2.84
C ALA A 25 -28.87 -18.65 -2.66
N ARG A 26 -27.55 -18.85 -2.55
CA ARG A 26 -26.58 -17.75 -2.44
C ARG A 26 -26.55 -16.89 -3.70
N ALA A 27 -26.57 -17.50 -4.88
CA ALA A 27 -26.62 -16.79 -6.16
C ALA A 27 -27.86 -15.88 -6.25
N ARG A 28 -29.04 -16.38 -5.85
CA ARG A 28 -30.27 -15.56 -5.77
C ARG A 28 -30.13 -14.37 -4.80
N GLY A 29 -29.52 -14.60 -3.64
CA GLY A 29 -29.26 -13.52 -2.67
C GLY A 29 -28.35 -12.43 -3.25
N LEU A 30 -27.23 -12.83 -3.86
CA LEU A 30 -26.30 -11.90 -4.52
C LEU A 30 -26.96 -11.18 -5.69
N LEU A 31 -27.69 -11.90 -6.55
CA LEU A 31 -28.45 -11.30 -7.65
C LEU A 31 -29.39 -10.20 -7.14
N ALA A 32 -30.16 -10.48 -6.09
CA ALA A 32 -31.07 -9.51 -5.48
C ALA A 32 -30.36 -8.29 -4.89
N HIS A 33 -29.07 -8.38 -4.54
CA HIS A 33 -28.25 -7.24 -4.15
C HIS A 33 -27.74 -6.45 -5.36
N PHE A 34 -27.22 -7.13 -6.38
CA PHE A 34 -26.70 -6.50 -7.60
C PHE A 34 -27.81 -5.88 -8.49
N GLN A 35 -29.05 -6.32 -8.34
CA GLN A 35 -30.20 -5.69 -8.99
C GLN A 35 -30.64 -4.36 -8.34
N ARG A 36 -30.08 -3.97 -7.18
CA ARG A 36 -30.44 -2.70 -6.50
C ARG A 36 -29.56 -1.55 -6.99
N GLY A 37 -30.17 -0.44 -7.35
CA GLY A 37 -29.45 0.80 -7.69
C GLY A 37 -28.56 1.32 -6.57
N THR A 38 -28.91 1.06 -5.31
CA THR A 38 -28.07 1.40 -4.14
C THR A 38 -26.71 0.69 -4.16
N THR A 39 -26.65 -0.53 -4.70
CA THR A 39 -25.41 -1.31 -4.82
C THR A 39 -24.53 -0.71 -5.90
N VAL A 40 -25.11 -0.33 -7.04
CA VAL A 40 -24.40 0.38 -8.12
C VAL A 40 -23.84 1.70 -7.60
N LEU A 41 -24.64 2.46 -6.85
CA LEU A 41 -24.22 3.71 -6.22
C LEU A 41 -23.00 3.49 -5.31
N GLY A 42 -23.09 2.54 -4.38
CA GLY A 42 -21.99 2.21 -3.47
C GLY A 42 -20.72 1.78 -4.20
N LEU A 43 -20.85 0.98 -5.26
CA LEU A 43 -19.72 0.56 -6.09
C LEU A 43 -19.10 1.72 -6.86
N GLN A 44 -19.89 2.66 -7.39
CA GLN A 44 -19.37 3.84 -8.07
C GLN A 44 -18.61 4.77 -7.11
N ILE A 45 -19.17 5.01 -5.92
CA ILE A 45 -18.50 5.79 -4.86
C ILE A 45 -17.18 5.12 -4.46
N ALA A 46 -17.21 3.80 -4.20
CA ALA A 46 -16.02 3.04 -3.85
C ALA A 46 -14.96 3.10 -4.96
N LEU A 47 -15.36 2.94 -6.23
CA LEU A 47 -14.44 2.99 -7.35
C LEU A 47 -13.75 4.35 -7.47
N GLN A 48 -14.48 5.44 -7.29
CA GLN A 48 -13.95 6.80 -7.37
C GLN A 48 -12.86 7.06 -6.31
N ILE A 49 -13.07 6.55 -5.09
CA ILE A 49 -12.10 6.69 -3.99
C ILE A 49 -10.92 5.71 -4.17
N LEU A 50 -11.22 4.44 -4.44
CA LEU A 50 -10.20 3.38 -4.56
C LEU A 50 -9.24 3.64 -5.71
N GLN A 51 -9.68 4.24 -6.82
CA GLN A 51 -8.78 4.62 -7.91
C GLN A 51 -7.73 5.64 -7.45
N LEU A 52 -8.14 6.67 -6.70
CA LEU A 52 -7.21 7.66 -6.15
C LEU A 52 -6.24 7.03 -5.15
N LEU A 53 -6.76 6.15 -4.28
CA LEU A 53 -5.94 5.42 -3.32
C LEU A 53 -4.98 4.42 -4.00
N GLU A 54 -5.38 3.82 -5.11
CA GLU A 54 -4.51 2.92 -5.87
C GLU A 54 -3.36 3.69 -6.54
N CYS A 55 -3.61 4.88 -7.08
CA CYS A 55 -2.54 5.76 -7.56
C CYS A 55 -1.52 6.08 -6.45
N LEU A 56 -2.01 6.40 -5.25
CA LEU A 56 -1.15 6.61 -4.07
C LEU A 56 -0.38 5.33 -3.73
N ASN A 57 -1.05 4.18 -3.66
CA ASN A 57 -0.46 2.89 -3.33
C ASN A 57 0.70 2.56 -4.29
N ILE A 58 0.48 2.68 -5.60
CA ILE A 58 1.49 2.48 -6.63
C ILE A 58 2.67 3.44 -6.43
N ALA A 59 2.41 4.72 -6.18
CA ALA A 59 3.47 5.70 -5.95
C ALA A 59 4.35 5.32 -4.73
N THR A 60 3.72 4.90 -3.63
CA THR A 60 4.42 4.52 -2.38
C THR A 60 5.16 3.19 -2.42
N GLN A 61 4.92 2.37 -3.46
CA GLN A 61 5.60 1.08 -3.68
C GLN A 61 6.94 1.21 -4.43
N GLY A 62 7.32 2.41 -4.86
CA GLY A 62 8.58 2.67 -5.56
C GLY A 62 9.81 2.37 -4.70
N ARG A 63 10.85 1.76 -5.31
CA ARG A 63 12.10 1.38 -4.60
C ARG A 63 12.96 2.57 -4.13
N GLN A 64 12.73 3.77 -4.67
CA GLN A 64 13.49 4.99 -4.36
C GLN A 64 12.61 6.08 -3.71
N GLN A 65 11.53 5.69 -3.03
CA GLN A 65 10.65 6.63 -2.33
C GLN A 65 11.39 7.31 -1.17
N THR A 66 11.31 8.65 -1.13
CA THR A 66 11.73 9.46 0.01
C THR A 66 10.53 9.80 0.90
N ILE A 67 10.77 10.22 2.15
CA ILE A 67 9.68 10.64 3.05
C ILE A 67 8.99 11.89 2.49
N SER A 68 9.78 12.85 1.99
CA SER A 68 9.29 14.04 1.30
C SER A 68 8.38 13.69 0.11
N GLY A 69 8.80 12.72 -0.72
CA GLY A 69 8.03 12.24 -1.87
C GLY A 69 6.75 11.53 -1.46
N LEU A 70 6.79 10.72 -0.40
CA LEU A 70 5.61 10.08 0.20
C LEU A 70 4.60 11.14 0.64
N LEU A 71 5.02 12.10 1.47
CA LEU A 71 4.15 13.15 2.00
C LEU A 71 3.55 14.01 0.88
N ALA A 72 4.33 14.33 -0.15
CA ALA A 72 3.85 15.02 -1.34
C ALA A 72 2.75 14.21 -2.06
N ALA A 73 2.96 12.91 -2.29
CA ALA A 73 1.96 12.05 -2.93
C ALA A 73 0.67 11.93 -2.09
N VAL A 74 0.80 11.80 -0.76
CA VAL A 74 -0.35 11.77 0.16
C VAL A 74 -1.13 13.08 0.09
N ASN A 75 -0.46 14.22 0.08
CA ASN A 75 -1.09 15.54 -0.04
C ASN A 75 -1.82 15.71 -1.37
N VAL A 76 -1.24 15.24 -2.47
CA VAL A 76 -1.91 15.22 -3.78
C VAL A 76 -3.17 14.37 -3.73
N ALA A 77 -3.11 13.13 -3.20
CA ALA A 77 -4.27 12.26 -3.08
C ALA A 77 -5.37 12.87 -2.19
N LYS A 78 -4.99 13.45 -1.05
CA LYS A 78 -5.91 14.15 -0.14
C LYS A 78 -6.59 15.33 -0.83
N SER A 79 -5.82 16.15 -1.56
CA SER A 79 -6.37 17.28 -2.32
C SER A 79 -7.36 16.82 -3.39
N ALA A 80 -7.09 15.69 -4.05
CA ALA A 80 -7.98 15.12 -5.06
C ALA A 80 -9.29 14.63 -4.42
N ILE A 81 -9.23 13.94 -3.28
CA ILE A 81 -10.42 13.48 -2.53
C ILE A 81 -11.26 14.67 -2.07
N LEU A 82 -10.64 15.73 -1.54
CA LEU A 82 -11.36 16.93 -1.10
C LEU A 82 -11.99 17.70 -2.27
N LYS A 83 -11.40 17.66 -3.47
CA LYS A 83 -12.02 18.23 -4.68
C LYS A 83 -13.29 17.51 -5.10
N LEU A 84 -13.50 16.26 -4.67
CA LEU A 84 -14.76 15.53 -4.87
C LEU A 84 -15.85 15.94 -3.87
N ARG A 85 -15.53 16.78 -2.88
CA ARG A 85 -16.49 17.21 -1.87
C ARG A 85 -17.29 18.42 -2.35
N ASN A 86 -18.05 18.26 -3.44
CA ASN A 86 -18.94 19.29 -3.97
C ASN A 86 -20.21 18.68 -4.57
N ASP A 87 -21.21 19.54 -4.81
CA ASP A 87 -22.51 19.09 -5.30
C ASP A 87 -22.47 18.64 -6.76
N GLU A 88 -21.60 19.22 -7.58
CA GLU A 88 -21.45 18.86 -9.00
C GLU A 88 -20.96 17.41 -9.16
N SER A 89 -19.92 17.04 -8.42
CA SER A 89 -19.37 15.68 -8.40
C SER A 89 -20.38 14.67 -7.86
N PHE A 90 -21.11 15.01 -6.78
CA PHE A 90 -22.19 14.16 -6.29
C PHE A 90 -23.32 13.99 -7.33
N ASN A 91 -23.76 15.08 -7.96
CA ASN A 91 -24.83 15.04 -8.96
C ASN A 91 -24.41 14.23 -10.19
N SER A 92 -23.20 14.45 -10.71
CA SER A 92 -22.65 13.66 -11.83
C SER A 92 -22.57 12.16 -11.51
N LEU A 93 -22.22 11.81 -10.26
CA LEU A 93 -22.21 10.44 -9.79
C LEU A 93 -23.62 9.83 -9.77
N ILE A 94 -24.61 10.55 -9.22
CA ILE A 94 -26.02 10.12 -9.24
C ILE A 94 -26.55 9.96 -10.68
N HIS A 95 -26.25 10.90 -11.57
CA HIS A 95 -26.61 10.80 -12.99
C HIS A 95 -26.01 9.57 -13.66
N SER A 96 -24.72 9.30 -13.41
CA SER A 96 -24.03 8.10 -13.90
C SER A 96 -24.64 6.82 -13.35
N THR A 97 -25.00 6.80 -12.05
CA THR A 97 -25.68 5.66 -11.42
C THR A 97 -27.04 5.43 -12.08
N ASN A 98 -27.84 6.48 -12.26
CA ASN A 98 -29.18 6.37 -12.88
C ASN A 98 -29.10 5.90 -14.34
N HIS A 99 -28.10 6.36 -15.09
CA HIS A 99 -27.85 5.87 -16.45
C HIS A 99 -27.53 4.37 -16.44
N MET A 100 -26.70 3.90 -15.51
CA MET A 100 -26.38 2.48 -15.35
C MET A 100 -27.58 1.64 -14.93
N THR A 101 -28.41 2.12 -14.00
CA THR A 101 -29.64 1.41 -13.60
C THR A 101 -30.61 1.28 -14.76
N SER A 102 -30.76 2.32 -15.59
CA SER A 102 -31.60 2.26 -16.79
C SER A 102 -31.02 1.31 -17.84
N LYS A 103 -29.71 1.35 -18.08
CA LYS A 103 -29.02 0.51 -19.07
C LYS A 103 -29.17 -0.98 -18.77
N TYR A 104 -29.08 -1.36 -17.50
CA TYR A 104 -29.13 -2.76 -17.05
C TYR A 104 -30.49 -3.16 -16.46
N HIS A 105 -31.54 -2.34 -16.65
CA HIS A 105 -32.89 -2.58 -16.14
C HIS A 105 -32.94 -2.93 -14.63
N LEU A 106 -32.12 -2.24 -13.83
CA LEU A 106 -32.01 -2.45 -12.40
C LEU A 106 -33.06 -1.65 -11.62
N ASN A 107 -33.28 -2.03 -10.37
CA ASN A 107 -34.14 -1.28 -9.46
C ASN A 107 -33.55 0.12 -9.23
N ALA A 108 -34.42 1.12 -9.11
CA ALA A 108 -34.02 2.49 -8.82
C ALA A 108 -33.27 2.61 -7.49
N ILE A 109 -32.58 3.73 -7.30
CA ILE A 109 -31.93 4.05 -6.02
C ILE A 109 -33.04 4.35 -4.99
N GLU A 110 -33.18 3.47 -4.01
CA GLU A 110 -34.18 3.60 -2.95
C GLU A 110 -33.52 4.09 -1.65
N VAL A 111 -34.20 4.98 -0.93
CA VAL A 111 -33.83 5.34 0.43
C VAL A 111 -34.23 4.20 1.37
N GLN A 112 -33.31 3.77 2.25
CA GLN A 112 -33.66 2.76 3.25
C GLN A 112 -34.84 3.24 4.10
N ARG A 113 -35.85 2.38 4.25
CA ARG A 113 -36.98 2.65 5.13
C ARG A 113 -36.50 2.76 6.57
N LEU A 114 -36.42 3.98 7.10
CA LEU A 114 -36.10 4.22 8.51
C LEU A 114 -37.06 3.42 9.38
N ARG A 115 -36.53 2.52 10.23
CA ARG A 115 -37.34 1.73 11.15
C ARG A 115 -38.05 2.68 12.11
N ARG A 116 -39.36 2.52 12.26
CA ARG A 116 -40.10 3.21 13.32
C ARG A 116 -39.55 2.74 14.67
N ILE A 117 -39.05 3.68 15.47
CA ILE A 117 -38.62 3.41 16.84
C ILE A 117 -39.85 2.93 17.62
N PRO A 118 -39.72 1.92 18.51
CA PRO A 118 -40.81 1.50 19.38
C PRO A 118 -41.33 2.69 20.19
N LYS A 119 -42.66 2.86 20.25
CA LYS A 119 -43.35 3.99 20.91
C LYS A 119 -42.92 4.28 22.36
N ARG A 120 -42.27 3.33 23.03
CA ARG A 120 -41.80 3.47 24.42
C ARG A 120 -40.57 4.38 24.58
N ILE A 121 -39.87 4.70 23.49
CA ILE A 121 -38.63 5.50 23.47
C ILE A 121 -38.88 6.87 22.79
N ASP A 122 -40.08 7.10 22.29
CA ASP A 122 -40.41 8.26 21.46
C ASP A 122 -40.99 9.40 22.31
N ASP A 123 -40.12 10.25 22.86
CA ASP A 123 -40.50 11.39 23.73
C ASP A 123 -41.12 12.57 22.95
N GLY A 124 -41.40 12.43 21.65
CA GLY A 124 -42.23 13.36 20.86
C GLY A 124 -41.68 14.77 20.66
N ALA A 125 -40.48 15.09 21.19
CA ALA A 125 -39.97 16.46 21.27
C ALA A 125 -39.25 16.98 20.01
N ALA A 126 -38.98 16.15 19.00
CA ALA A 126 -38.27 16.57 17.78
C ALA A 126 -38.98 16.08 16.50
N GLU A 127 -39.25 17.01 15.57
CA GLU A 127 -39.58 16.66 14.20
C GLU A 127 -38.40 15.92 13.58
N ARG A 128 -38.62 14.65 13.22
CA ARG A 128 -37.56 13.79 12.69
C ARG A 128 -37.22 14.22 11.25
N PHE A 129 -35.93 14.30 10.94
CA PHE A 129 -35.48 14.49 9.57
C PHE A 129 -35.93 13.32 8.68
N HIS A 130 -36.86 13.58 7.77
CA HIS A 130 -37.25 12.65 6.72
C HIS A 130 -36.62 13.16 5.42
N PRO A 131 -35.70 12.40 4.80
CA PRO A 131 -35.13 12.81 3.53
C PRO A 131 -36.25 12.92 2.48
N ALA A 132 -36.43 14.11 1.90
CA ALA A 132 -37.45 14.33 0.88
C ALA A 132 -37.02 13.71 -0.46
N THR A 133 -35.71 13.65 -0.71
CA THR A 133 -35.13 13.04 -1.92
C THR A 133 -34.02 12.05 -1.62
N VAL A 134 -33.72 11.20 -2.62
CA VAL A 134 -32.55 10.30 -2.63
C VAL A 134 -31.25 11.09 -2.43
N GLY A 135 -31.17 12.29 -3.02
CA GLY A 135 -30.04 13.21 -2.85
C GLY A 135 -29.85 13.64 -1.39
N ASP A 136 -30.93 14.03 -0.71
CA ASP A 136 -30.88 14.46 0.70
C ASP A 136 -30.39 13.36 1.64
N TYR A 137 -30.63 12.09 1.29
CA TYR A 137 -30.19 10.95 2.09
C TYR A 137 -28.73 10.56 1.85
N TYR A 138 -28.32 10.46 0.58
CA TYR A 138 -27.00 9.93 0.22
C TYR A 138 -25.91 10.99 0.15
N ARG A 139 -26.25 12.27 -0.06
CA ARG A 139 -25.26 13.35 -0.11
C ARG A 139 -24.50 13.51 1.20
N PRO A 140 -25.13 13.54 2.40
CA PRO A 140 -24.39 13.60 3.65
C PRO A 140 -23.46 12.40 3.83
N GLN A 141 -23.92 11.18 3.50
CA GLN A 141 -23.12 9.96 3.60
C GLN A 141 -21.92 9.97 2.64
N TYR A 142 -22.10 10.50 1.43
CA TYR A 142 -21.01 10.67 0.47
C TYR A 142 -19.93 11.61 1.00
N PHE A 143 -20.32 12.77 1.54
CA PHE A 143 -19.36 13.71 2.11
C PHE A 143 -18.71 13.19 3.38
N GLU A 144 -19.47 12.52 4.26
CA GLU A 144 -18.93 11.88 5.45
C GLU A 144 -17.88 10.83 5.09
N LEU A 145 -18.10 10.04 4.03
CA LEU A 145 -17.12 9.08 3.53
C LEU A 145 -15.84 9.77 3.06
N LEU A 146 -15.95 10.82 2.23
CA LEU A 146 -14.78 11.57 1.75
C LEU A 146 -13.98 12.20 2.90
N ASP A 147 -14.69 12.79 3.86
CA ASP A 147 -14.11 13.41 5.05
C ASP A 147 -13.41 12.35 5.92
N THR A 148 -14.04 11.19 6.11
CA THR A 148 -13.48 10.05 6.86
C THR A 148 -12.19 9.53 6.22
N VAL A 149 -12.17 9.34 4.90
CA VAL A 149 -10.97 8.89 4.19
C VAL A 149 -9.84 9.92 4.32
N SER A 150 -10.16 11.22 4.19
CA SER A 150 -9.20 12.31 4.33
C SER A 150 -8.60 12.37 5.75
N VAL A 151 -9.42 12.19 6.79
CA VAL A 151 -8.99 12.14 8.18
C VAL A 151 -8.09 10.92 8.41
N HIS A 152 -8.47 9.74 7.93
CA HIS A 152 -7.65 8.55 8.11
C HIS A 152 -6.31 8.61 7.38
N LEU A 153 -6.27 9.20 6.17
CA LEU A 153 -5.00 9.49 5.49
C LEU A 153 -4.12 10.42 6.34
N THR A 154 -4.71 11.45 6.94
CA THR A 154 -4.00 12.38 7.83
C THR A 154 -3.46 11.64 9.05
N GLN A 155 -4.29 10.92 9.78
CA GLN A 155 -3.88 10.16 10.98
C GLN A 155 -2.78 9.11 10.69
N ARG A 156 -2.79 8.53 9.49
CA ARG A 156 -1.80 7.54 9.10
C ARG A 156 -0.43 8.16 8.80
N PHE A 157 -0.39 9.31 8.15
CA PHE A 157 0.86 9.91 7.65
C PHE A 157 1.37 11.11 8.48
N ASP A 158 0.53 11.68 9.33
CA ASP A 158 0.88 12.75 10.28
C ASP A 158 1.27 12.18 11.64
N GLN A 159 2.19 11.22 11.63
CA GLN A 159 2.71 10.58 12.84
C GLN A 159 4.05 11.21 13.22
N GLU A 160 4.33 11.32 14.53
CA GLU A 160 5.60 11.88 15.02
C GLU A 160 6.82 11.19 14.39
N GLY A 161 6.75 9.88 14.16
CA GLY A 161 7.85 9.13 13.52
C GLY A 161 8.15 9.65 12.11
N ILE A 162 7.12 9.83 11.29
CA ILE A 162 7.26 10.33 9.91
C ILE A 162 7.80 11.76 9.92
N GLN A 163 7.28 12.62 10.80
CA GLN A 163 7.76 13.99 10.96
C GLN A 163 9.23 14.06 11.41
N ARG A 164 9.69 13.13 12.27
CA ARG A 164 11.11 13.04 12.66
C ARG A 164 11.98 12.68 11.46
N TYR A 165 11.55 11.74 10.63
CA TYR A 165 12.30 11.36 9.43
C TYR A 165 12.31 12.45 8.37
N GLU A 166 11.20 13.18 8.20
CA GLU A 166 11.14 14.35 7.34
C GLU A 166 12.19 15.40 7.77
N LYS A 167 12.32 15.65 9.08
CA LYS A 167 13.37 16.55 9.60
C LYS A 167 14.79 16.04 9.35
N LEU A 168 15.02 14.74 9.47
CA LEU A 168 16.34 14.15 9.15
C LEU A 168 16.67 14.26 7.65
N GLU A 169 15.67 14.07 6.79
CA GLU A 169 15.82 14.30 5.35
C GLU A 169 16.12 15.77 5.06
N GLN A 170 15.42 16.71 5.72
CA GLN A 170 15.67 18.15 5.60
C GLN A 170 17.08 18.54 6.07
N VAL A 171 17.58 17.97 7.16
CA VAL A 171 18.97 18.14 7.62
C VAL A 171 19.93 17.76 6.51
N LEU A 172 19.73 16.60 5.88
CA LEU A 172 20.64 16.07 4.88
C LEU A 172 20.59 16.87 3.57
N LEU A 173 19.44 17.41 3.18
CA LEU A 173 19.27 18.19 1.95
C LEU A 173 19.61 19.68 2.08
N THR A 174 19.32 20.28 3.24
CA THR A 174 19.40 21.75 3.42
C THR A 174 20.31 22.18 4.56
N GLY A 175 20.77 21.26 5.43
CA GLY A 175 21.51 21.60 6.64
C GLY A 175 20.66 22.28 7.73
N SER A 176 19.34 22.37 7.55
CA SER A 176 18.41 22.95 8.52
C SER A 176 17.87 21.88 9.48
N GLY A 177 17.51 22.26 10.72
CA GLY A 177 16.88 21.32 11.67
C GLY A 177 17.84 20.41 12.45
N MET A 178 19.10 20.83 12.63
CA MET A 178 20.16 20.10 13.35
C MET A 178 19.79 19.69 14.78
N ASP A 179 18.83 20.37 15.41
CA ASP A 179 18.32 20.05 16.75
C ASP A 179 17.77 18.61 16.83
N SER A 180 17.24 18.11 15.71
CA SER A 180 16.69 16.74 15.61
C SER A 180 17.76 15.65 15.74
N ILE A 181 19.04 16.01 15.56
CA ILE A 181 20.18 15.09 15.52
C ILE A 181 20.72 14.82 16.92
N ALA A 182 20.43 15.70 17.90
CA ALA A 182 20.91 15.57 19.27
C ALA A 182 20.51 14.25 19.94
N GLN A 183 19.49 13.56 19.42
CA GLN A 183 19.03 12.26 19.89
C GLN A 183 19.95 11.10 19.44
N TYR A 184 20.74 11.29 18.37
CA TYR A 184 21.59 10.29 17.76
C TYR A 184 23.04 10.44 18.23
N LYS A 185 23.41 9.70 19.29
CA LYS A 185 24.76 9.74 19.89
C LYS A 185 25.90 9.38 18.92
N GLU A 186 25.59 8.67 17.85
CA GLU A 186 26.55 8.20 16.85
C GLU A 186 26.94 9.30 15.84
N ILE A 187 26.18 10.40 15.82
CA ILE A 187 26.37 11.53 14.93
C ILE A 187 26.94 12.70 15.71
N ASP A 188 28.06 13.25 15.24
CA ASP A 188 28.61 14.51 15.74
C ASP A 188 27.97 15.69 14.98
N PRO A 189 27.15 16.53 15.64
CA PRO A 189 26.45 17.63 14.97
C PRO A 189 27.40 18.70 14.39
N LEU A 190 28.54 18.95 15.04
CA LEU A 190 29.49 19.96 14.59
C LEU A 190 30.19 19.48 13.31
N LEU A 191 30.67 18.24 13.33
CA LEU A 191 31.33 17.64 12.18
C LEU A 191 30.35 17.43 11.01
N LEU A 192 29.12 17.01 11.29
CA LEU A 192 28.09 16.88 10.26
C LEU A 192 27.81 18.22 9.57
N LYS A 193 27.67 19.32 10.33
CA LYS A 193 27.44 20.65 9.77
C LYS A 193 28.57 21.09 8.84
N ALA A 194 29.82 20.85 9.24
CA ALA A 194 30.98 21.13 8.40
C ALA A 194 30.95 20.28 7.11
N GLN A 195 30.69 18.97 7.22
CA GLN A 195 30.59 18.06 6.08
C GLN A 195 29.48 18.46 5.11
N LEU A 196 28.28 18.79 5.60
CA LEU A 196 27.15 19.22 4.77
C LEU A 196 27.45 20.53 4.03
N THR A 197 28.13 21.48 4.69
CA THR A 197 28.55 22.73 4.06
C THR A 197 29.48 22.46 2.88
N ILE A 198 30.50 21.62 3.09
CA ILE A 198 31.45 21.24 2.03
C ILE A 198 30.72 20.48 0.90
N LEU A 199 29.91 19.50 1.26
CA LEU A 199 29.15 18.69 0.31
C LEU A 199 28.23 19.54 -0.57
N SER A 200 27.49 20.49 0.01
CA SER A 200 26.61 21.41 -0.71
C SER A 200 27.35 22.38 -1.64
N SER A 201 28.62 22.69 -1.34
CA SER A 201 29.47 23.50 -2.20
C SER A 201 30.06 22.71 -3.37
N MET A 202 30.32 21.42 -3.17
CA MET A 202 30.93 20.54 -4.16
C MET A 202 29.91 19.92 -5.12
N PHE A 203 28.70 19.62 -4.63
CA PHE A 203 27.69 18.88 -5.38
C PHE A 203 26.32 19.53 -5.28
N LYS A 204 25.59 19.53 -6.39
CA LYS A 204 24.16 19.86 -6.42
C LYS A 204 23.36 18.57 -6.39
N TYR A 205 22.47 18.45 -5.42
CA TYR A 205 21.56 17.33 -5.26
C TYR A 205 20.23 17.86 -4.74
N SER A 206 19.15 17.17 -5.12
CA SER A 206 17.77 17.55 -4.78
C SER A 206 17.04 16.46 -4.02
N SER A 207 17.58 15.24 -4.00
CA SER A 207 16.95 14.08 -3.36
C SER A 207 17.97 13.17 -2.66
N VAL A 208 17.48 12.41 -1.67
CA VAL A 208 18.27 11.42 -0.94
C VAL A 208 18.87 10.33 -1.84
N PRO A 209 18.14 9.77 -2.84
CA PRO A 209 18.71 8.78 -3.76
C PRO A 209 19.86 9.35 -4.61
N GLU A 210 19.75 10.59 -5.08
CA GLU A 210 20.84 11.26 -5.80
C GLU A 210 22.08 11.39 -4.93
N LEU A 211 21.92 11.80 -3.66
CA LEU A 211 23.04 11.88 -2.74
C LEU A 211 23.67 10.51 -2.48
N ALA A 212 22.85 9.47 -2.32
CA ALA A 212 23.34 8.11 -2.14
C ALA A 212 24.17 7.62 -3.33
N ASP A 213 23.74 7.95 -4.55
CA ASP A 213 24.49 7.61 -5.77
C ASP A 213 25.78 8.43 -5.92
N ILE A 214 25.79 9.70 -5.49
CA ILE A 214 27.01 10.53 -5.45
C ILE A 214 28.02 9.90 -4.49
N LEU A 215 27.63 9.61 -3.25
CA LEU A 215 28.51 9.03 -2.24
C LEU A 215 29.01 7.64 -2.66
N ARG A 216 28.17 6.83 -3.31
CA ARG A 216 28.57 5.50 -3.83
C ARG A 216 29.64 5.57 -4.91
N LYS A 217 29.68 6.66 -5.70
CA LYS A 217 30.65 6.86 -6.78
C LYS A 217 31.97 7.49 -6.30
N MET A 218 32.04 7.96 -5.05
CA MET A 218 33.25 8.56 -4.48
C MET A 218 34.34 7.53 -4.24
N LEU A 219 35.60 7.99 -4.26
CA LEU A 219 36.73 7.18 -3.85
C LEU A 219 36.66 6.88 -2.34
N PRO A 220 37.19 5.74 -1.85
CA PRO A 220 37.07 5.35 -0.43
C PRO A 220 37.57 6.40 0.57
N ARG A 221 38.62 7.16 0.21
CA ARG A 221 39.16 8.24 1.05
C ARG A 221 38.27 9.49 1.06
N GLU A 222 37.59 9.77 -0.03
CA GLU A 222 36.63 10.87 -0.14
C GLU A 222 35.34 10.51 0.61
N GLY A 223 34.88 9.26 0.53
CA GLY A 223 33.75 8.76 1.32
C GLY A 223 34.02 8.86 2.83
N ALA A 224 35.23 8.50 3.28
CA ALA A 224 35.62 8.62 4.70
C ALA A 224 35.55 10.07 5.22
N PHE A 225 35.75 11.07 4.34
CA PHE A 225 35.62 12.48 4.68
C PHE A 225 34.17 12.87 5.03
N PHE A 226 33.18 12.20 4.43
CA PHE A 226 31.75 12.42 4.64
C PHE A 226 31.11 11.39 5.60
N SER A 227 31.89 10.82 6.51
CA SER A 227 31.45 9.75 7.41
C SER A 227 30.20 10.05 8.25
N GLN A 228 29.94 11.31 8.62
CA GLN A 228 28.72 11.67 9.38
C GLN A 228 27.51 11.75 8.46
N VAL A 229 27.69 12.28 7.24
CA VAL A 229 26.65 12.29 6.20
C VAL A 229 26.29 10.85 5.82
N GLU A 230 27.28 9.97 5.69
CA GLU A 230 27.04 8.56 5.38
C GLU A 230 26.22 7.86 6.49
N LYS A 231 26.55 8.08 7.77
CA LYS A 231 25.76 7.54 8.88
C LYS A 231 24.31 8.04 8.86
N LEU A 232 24.10 9.34 8.67
CA LEU A 232 22.77 9.92 8.59
C LEU A 232 21.98 9.34 7.40
N LEU A 233 22.64 9.18 6.25
CA LEU A 233 22.06 8.56 5.07
C LEU A 233 21.70 7.09 5.34
N GLN A 234 22.55 6.32 6.00
CA GLN A 234 22.27 4.93 6.37
C GLN A 234 21.03 4.85 7.27
N ILE A 235 20.91 5.72 8.29
CA ILE A 235 19.71 5.76 9.15
C ILE A 235 18.45 6.00 8.31
N LEU A 236 18.48 6.96 7.38
CA LEU A 236 17.34 7.25 6.50
C LEU A 236 17.00 6.08 5.57
N LEU A 237 17.99 5.38 5.02
CA LEU A 237 17.79 4.29 4.06
C LEU A 237 17.39 2.96 4.71
N ILE A 238 17.73 2.72 5.98
CA ILE A 238 17.38 1.49 6.70
C ILE A 238 15.88 1.46 7.03
N ILE A 239 15.26 2.62 7.20
CA ILE A 239 13.88 2.71 7.65
C ILE A 239 12.97 2.66 6.42
N PRO A 240 12.14 1.61 6.30
CA PRO A 240 11.26 1.51 5.15
C PRO A 240 10.19 2.60 5.23
N VAL A 241 10.16 3.47 4.20
CA VAL A 241 9.15 4.52 4.02
C VAL A 241 7.75 3.92 3.86
N SER A 242 7.66 2.65 3.41
CA SER A 242 6.42 1.93 3.21
C SER A 242 6.52 0.45 3.63
N SER A 243 5.38 -0.17 3.97
CA SER A 243 5.27 -1.61 4.28
C SER A 243 5.48 -2.52 3.07
N CYS A 244 5.80 -1.96 1.90
CA CYS A 244 5.78 -2.68 0.63
C CYS A 244 6.77 -3.85 0.58
N GLU A 245 7.96 -3.72 1.19
CA GLU A 245 8.89 -4.86 1.28
C GLU A 245 8.37 -5.99 2.17
N ALA A 246 7.68 -5.65 3.26
CA ALA A 246 7.02 -6.64 4.11
C ALA A 246 5.87 -7.30 3.35
N GLU A 247 5.05 -6.54 2.63
CA GLU A 247 3.94 -7.07 1.81
C GLU A 247 4.43 -7.97 0.67
N ARG A 248 5.53 -7.59 -0.03
CA ARG A 248 6.22 -8.44 -1.00
C ARG A 248 6.67 -9.76 -0.36
N SER A 249 7.27 -9.68 0.82
CA SER A 249 7.72 -10.85 1.58
C SER A 249 6.55 -11.75 2.00
N PHE A 250 5.46 -11.19 2.51
CA PHE A 250 4.24 -11.93 2.88
C PHE A 250 3.54 -12.55 1.67
N SER A 251 3.50 -11.85 0.54
CA SER A 251 3.00 -12.38 -0.74
C SER A 251 3.85 -13.55 -1.24
N GLY A 252 5.18 -13.45 -1.11
CA GLY A 252 6.11 -14.55 -1.35
C GLY A 252 5.82 -15.74 -0.43
N LEU A 253 5.70 -15.50 0.88
CA LEU A 253 5.38 -16.53 1.87
C LEU A 253 4.05 -17.22 1.60
N ARG A 254 3.00 -16.49 1.21
CA ARG A 254 1.69 -17.07 0.86
C ARG A 254 1.77 -18.03 -0.32
N ARG A 255 2.62 -17.74 -1.30
CA ARG A 255 2.89 -18.65 -2.44
C ARG A 255 3.72 -19.87 -2.03
N LEU A 256 4.60 -19.73 -1.03
CA LEU A 256 5.43 -20.83 -0.55
C LEU A 256 4.69 -21.78 0.40
N LYS A 257 3.80 -21.24 1.24
CA LYS A 257 3.02 -21.98 2.25
C LYS A 257 1.69 -22.45 1.66
N THR A 258 1.76 -23.46 0.81
CA THR A 258 0.58 -24.13 0.26
C THR A 258 0.12 -25.29 1.14
N TRP A 259 -1.13 -25.74 0.95
CA TRP A 259 -1.69 -26.88 1.69
C TRP A 259 -0.85 -28.17 1.57
N LEU A 260 -0.28 -28.41 0.38
CA LEU A 260 0.63 -29.53 0.10
C LEU A 260 1.99 -29.43 0.84
N ARG A 261 2.33 -28.26 1.41
CA ARG A 261 3.57 -27.99 2.16
C ARG A 261 3.30 -27.70 3.63
N SER A 262 2.16 -28.13 4.16
CA SER A 262 1.71 -27.88 5.54
C SER A 262 2.61 -28.47 6.63
N THR A 263 3.40 -29.49 6.32
CA THR A 263 4.32 -30.18 7.26
C THR A 263 5.73 -29.57 7.32
N MET A 264 5.97 -28.44 6.64
CA MET A 264 7.29 -27.81 6.60
C MET A 264 7.64 -27.15 7.93
N SER A 265 8.84 -27.42 8.46
CA SER A 265 9.35 -26.74 9.66
C SER A 265 9.60 -25.25 9.42
N GLN A 266 9.48 -24.44 10.48
CA GLN A 266 9.68 -22.98 10.39
C GLN A 266 11.08 -22.62 9.85
N LYS A 267 12.11 -23.37 10.24
CA LYS A 267 13.48 -23.18 9.76
C LYS A 267 13.57 -23.38 8.24
N ARG A 268 12.92 -24.41 7.70
CA ARG A 268 12.90 -24.66 6.26
C ARG A 268 12.08 -23.59 5.52
N LEU A 269 10.95 -23.16 6.09
CA LEU A 269 10.14 -22.07 5.53
C LEU A 269 10.96 -20.78 5.38
N ASN A 270 11.68 -20.39 6.43
CA ASN A 270 12.50 -19.17 6.40
C ASN A 270 13.59 -19.24 5.33
N HIS A 271 14.32 -20.35 5.21
CA HIS A 271 15.33 -20.49 4.15
C HIS A 271 14.73 -20.40 2.74
N VAL A 272 13.62 -21.09 2.50
CA VAL A 272 12.94 -21.07 1.19
C VAL A 272 12.36 -19.68 0.89
N ALA A 273 11.87 -18.96 1.91
CA ALA A 273 11.42 -17.59 1.78
C ALA A 273 12.54 -16.64 1.34
N ILE A 274 13.72 -16.74 1.95
CA ILE A 274 14.89 -15.94 1.58
C ILE A 274 15.28 -16.21 0.12
N CYS A 275 15.37 -17.48 -0.29
CA CYS A 275 15.67 -17.83 -1.68
C CYS A 275 14.63 -17.30 -2.68
N ASN A 276 13.35 -17.28 -2.30
CA ASN A 276 12.28 -16.79 -3.17
C ASN A 276 12.19 -15.25 -3.23
N ILE A 277 12.59 -14.54 -2.18
CA ILE A 277 12.64 -13.07 -2.15
C ILE A 277 13.87 -12.59 -2.92
N HIS A 278 15.02 -13.19 -2.69
CA HIS A 278 16.31 -12.81 -3.30
C HIS A 278 16.68 -13.68 -4.50
N LYS A 279 15.73 -13.89 -5.45
CA LYS A 279 15.98 -14.73 -6.63
C LYS A 279 17.13 -14.23 -7.50
N GLU A 280 17.19 -12.92 -7.76
CA GLU A 280 18.26 -12.32 -8.56
C GLU A 280 19.65 -12.60 -7.95
N MET A 281 19.76 -12.51 -6.62
CA MET A 281 20.97 -12.88 -5.92
C MET A 281 21.22 -14.39 -6.02
N MET A 282 20.19 -15.23 -5.85
CA MET A 282 20.30 -16.69 -5.97
C MET A 282 20.82 -17.12 -7.35
N ASP A 283 20.34 -16.48 -8.42
CA ASP A 283 20.72 -16.76 -9.81
C ASP A 283 22.19 -16.37 -10.08
N SER A 284 22.74 -15.42 -9.31
CA SER A 284 24.16 -15.04 -9.38
C SER A 284 25.10 -16.00 -8.64
N ILE A 285 24.58 -16.92 -7.81
CA ILE A 285 25.42 -17.83 -7.03
C ILE A 285 25.82 -19.05 -7.87
N ASP A 286 27.12 -19.32 -7.92
CA ASP A 286 27.64 -20.52 -8.59
C ASP A 286 27.24 -21.82 -7.85
N LEU A 287 26.35 -22.59 -8.48
CA LEU A 287 25.90 -23.88 -7.99
C LEU A 287 27.03 -24.90 -7.89
N GLN A 288 28.07 -24.81 -8.72
CA GLN A 288 29.22 -25.72 -8.65
C GLN A 288 30.01 -25.49 -7.37
N THR A 289 30.23 -24.23 -7.00
CA THR A 289 30.86 -23.87 -5.73
C THR A 289 30.02 -24.33 -4.53
N ILE A 290 28.69 -24.17 -4.56
CA ILE A 290 27.83 -24.68 -3.48
C ILE A 290 27.89 -26.21 -3.39
N ALA A 291 27.78 -26.91 -4.52
CA ALA A 291 27.88 -28.37 -4.56
C ALA A 291 29.22 -28.84 -4.00
N LYS A 292 30.31 -28.13 -4.36
CA LYS A 292 31.64 -28.36 -3.81
C LYS A 292 31.66 -28.24 -2.30
N GLN A 293 31.16 -27.13 -1.75
CA GLN A 293 31.11 -26.94 -0.29
C GLN A 293 30.20 -27.98 0.40
N PHE A 294 29.08 -28.36 -0.19
CA PHE A 294 28.14 -29.32 0.38
C PHE A 294 28.75 -30.70 0.55
N VAL A 295 29.48 -31.16 -0.47
CA VAL A 295 30.16 -32.47 -0.46
C VAL A 295 31.36 -32.42 0.48
N LEU A 296 32.11 -31.32 0.54
CA LEU A 296 33.26 -31.17 1.44
C LEU A 296 32.87 -31.19 2.93
N ARG A 297 31.63 -30.83 3.29
CA ARG A 297 31.14 -30.80 4.69
C ARG A 297 30.97 -32.17 5.35
N SER A 298 31.10 -33.29 4.64
CA SER A 298 30.97 -34.63 5.23
C SER A 298 31.77 -35.67 4.47
N GLU A 299 32.56 -36.48 5.17
CA GLU A 299 33.35 -37.52 4.52
C GLU A 299 32.53 -38.60 3.83
N ARG A 300 31.33 -38.87 4.34
CA ARG A 300 30.38 -39.76 3.66
C ARG A 300 29.96 -39.19 2.30
N ARG A 301 29.78 -37.86 2.22
CA ARG A 301 29.39 -37.19 0.96
C ARG A 301 30.56 -37.17 -0.01
N LYS A 302 31.79 -36.90 0.45
CA LYS A 302 32.98 -36.95 -0.42
C LYS A 302 33.14 -38.32 -1.08
N LYS A 303 32.96 -39.41 -0.31
CA LYS A 303 33.01 -40.78 -0.84
C LYS A 303 31.87 -41.10 -1.81
N LEU A 304 30.66 -40.58 -1.57
CA LEU A 304 29.48 -40.88 -2.38
C LEU A 304 29.46 -40.10 -3.70
N PHE A 305 29.76 -38.80 -3.65
CA PHE A 305 29.61 -37.90 -4.80
C PHE A 305 30.87 -37.79 -5.64
N GLY A 306 32.06 -38.03 -5.07
CA GLY A 306 33.34 -37.99 -5.78
C GLY A 306 33.70 -36.62 -6.36
N PHE A 307 34.83 -36.04 -5.97
CA PHE A 307 35.36 -34.87 -6.69
C PHE A 307 36.33 -35.34 -7.77
N SER A 308 35.89 -35.32 -9.03
CA SER A 308 36.83 -35.16 -10.13
C SER A 308 37.16 -33.67 -10.25
N ASN A 309 38.40 -33.30 -9.98
CA ASN A 309 38.91 -31.99 -10.39
C ASN A 309 39.05 -31.99 -11.91
N SER A 310 37.96 -31.72 -12.64
CA SER A 310 38.06 -31.40 -14.07
C SER A 310 38.37 -29.92 -14.22
N SER A 311 39.64 -29.58 -14.07
CA SER A 311 40.23 -28.35 -14.60
C SER A 311 40.84 -28.68 -15.95
N SER A 312 40.16 -28.24 -17.01
CA SER A 312 40.60 -28.18 -18.40
C SER A 312 39.73 -27.17 -19.12
#